data_AF-F4WB64-F1
#
_entry.id   AF-F4WB64-F1
#
_cell.length_a   1.000
_cell.length_b   1.000
_cell.length_c   1.000
_cell.angle_alpha   90.00
_cell.angle_beta   90.00
_cell.angle_gamma   90.00
#
_symmetry.space_group_name_H-M   'P 1'
#
loop_
_entity.id
_entity.type
_entity.pdbx_description
1 polymer ?
#
loop_
_entity_poly.entity_id
_entity_poly.type
_entity_poly.pdbx_seq_one_letter_code
_entity_poly.pdbx_strand_id
1 'polypeptide(L)'
;MGHSLFALPILSTAIVSFGLEVNVVHKGKHCQYEWESEQQKEDAISSDAYSSYMSIFIDAKRVNNGRVFVTAPREIDPSSPATLATVTDKTGSRSPLLHPYLSCVSAQEVVYDV
;
A
#
# COMPACT_ATOMS: atom_id res chain seq x y z
N MET A 1 7.87 -52.06 -7.36
CA MET A 1 7.96 -50.64 -6.93
C MET A 1 6.67 -50.30 -6.20
N GLY A 2 6.67 -50.42 -4.86
CA GLY A 2 5.50 -50.09 -4.05
C GLY A 2 5.55 -48.62 -3.66
N HIS A 3 4.69 -47.78 -4.24
CA HIS A 3 4.51 -46.42 -3.76
C HIS A 3 3.76 -46.48 -2.43
N SER A 4 4.32 -45.86 -1.38
CA SER A 4 3.68 -45.79 -0.06
C SER A 4 2.40 -44.97 -0.15
N LEU A 5 1.24 -45.62 0.05
CA LEU A 5 -0.08 -44.97 0.09
C LEU A 5 -0.18 -43.89 1.17
N PHE A 6 0.77 -43.87 2.12
CA PHE A 6 0.86 -42.87 3.18
C PHE A 6 1.63 -41.60 2.78
N ALA A 7 2.38 -41.60 1.68
CA ALA A 7 3.16 -40.43 1.27
C ALA A 7 2.27 -39.22 0.94
N LEU A 8 1.14 -39.46 0.25
CA LEU A 8 0.18 -38.43 -0.14
C LEU A 8 -0.56 -37.78 1.06
N PRO A 9 -1.13 -38.53 2.03
CA PRO A 9 -1.75 -37.91 3.20
C PRO A 9 -0.72 -37.21 4.09
N ILE A 10 0.48 -37.76 4.28
CA ILE A 10 1.55 -37.10 5.06
C ILE A 10 1.94 -35.76 4.42
N LEU A 11 2.10 -35.73 3.10
CA LEU A 11 2.42 -34.51 2.36
C LEU A 11 1.29 -33.47 2.46
N SER A 12 0.03 -33.91 2.39
CA SER A 12 -1.15 -33.04 2.52
C SER A 12 -1.23 -32.40 3.92
N THR A 13 -1.05 -33.19 4.98
CA THR A 13 -1.04 -32.69 6.35
C THR A 13 0.12 -31.73 6.60
N ALA A 14 1.31 -32.00 6.03
CA ALA A 14 2.44 -31.09 6.12
C ALA A 14 2.13 -29.72 5.50
N ILE A 15 1.62 -29.67 4.27
CA ILE A 15 1.29 -28.41 3.57
C ILE A 15 0.26 -27.58 4.35
N VAL A 16 -0.79 -28.21 4.89
CA VAL A 16 -1.82 -27.52 5.68
C VAL A 16 -1.28 -27.04 7.04
N SER A 17 -0.31 -27.75 7.62
CA SER A 17 0.28 -27.38 8.92
C SER A 17 1.26 -26.21 8.83
N PHE A 18 1.79 -25.91 7.64
CA PHE A 18 2.62 -24.72 7.38
C PHE A 18 1.78 -23.45 7.14
N GLY A 19 0.74 -23.24 7.94
CA GLY A 19 0.04 -21.96 8.00
C GLY A 19 0.93 -20.92 8.66
N LEU A 20 1.56 -20.03 7.87
CA LEU A 20 2.24 -18.86 8.42
C LEU A 20 1.19 -17.91 8.99
N GLU A 21 1.11 -17.83 10.32
CA GLU A 21 0.29 -16.84 10.98
C GLU A 21 0.94 -15.46 10.81
N VAL A 22 0.39 -14.65 9.90
CA VAL A 22 0.84 -13.28 9.68
C VAL A 22 -0.03 -12.35 10.51
N ASN A 23 0.60 -11.56 11.37
CA ASN A 23 -0.10 -10.49 12.08
C ASN A 23 -0.42 -9.34 11.11
N VAL A 24 -1.68 -9.21 10.71
CA VAL A 24 -2.15 -8.15 9.82
C VAL A 24 -2.28 -6.84 10.60
N VAL A 25 -1.27 -5.97 10.48
CA VAL A 25 -1.23 -4.68 11.19
C VAL A 25 -2.21 -3.67 10.58
N HIS A 26 -2.38 -3.68 9.26
CA HIS A 26 -3.34 -2.82 8.55
C HIS A 26 -4.04 -3.60 7.43
N LYS A 27 -5.34 -3.36 7.26
CA LYS A 27 -6.15 -3.95 6.21
C LYS A 27 -6.93 -2.84 5.51
N GLY A 28 -6.99 -2.89 4.18
CA GLY A 28 -7.75 -1.93 3.40
C GLY A 28 -8.18 -2.51 2.06
N LYS A 29 -9.38 -2.13 1.62
CA LYS A 29 -9.92 -2.49 0.30
C LYS A 29 -9.66 -1.42 -0.75
N HIS A 30 -9.58 -0.16 -0.32
CA HIS A 30 -9.41 1.01 -1.18
C HIS A 30 -8.28 1.87 -0.64
N CYS A 31 -7.45 2.36 -1.54
CA CYS A 31 -6.43 3.35 -1.26
C CYS A 31 -7.11 4.71 -1.11
N GLN A 32 -7.02 5.30 0.08
CA GLN A 32 -7.62 6.60 0.38
C GLN A 32 -6.54 7.52 0.92
N TYR A 33 -6.48 8.72 0.35
CA TYR A 33 -5.59 9.77 0.81
C TYR A 33 -6.35 10.77 1.67
N GLU A 34 -5.62 11.46 2.54
CA GLU A 34 -6.11 12.70 3.12
C GLU A 34 -6.17 13.78 2.05
N TRP A 35 -7.28 14.52 2.03
CA TRP A 35 -7.51 15.64 1.12
C TRP A 35 -7.80 16.89 1.94
N GLU A 36 -7.35 18.05 1.47
CA GLU A 36 -7.62 19.34 2.09
C GLU A 36 -9.08 19.77 1.89
N SER A 37 -9.70 19.35 0.79
CA SER A 37 -11.11 19.58 0.49
C SER A 37 -11.68 18.48 -0.43
N GLU A 38 -13.00 18.29 -0.42
CA GLU A 38 -13.64 17.39 -1.39
C GLU A 38 -13.46 17.87 -2.83
N GLN A 39 -13.37 19.18 -3.08
CA GLN A 39 -13.08 19.71 -4.41
C GLN A 39 -11.71 19.25 -4.91
N GLN A 40 -10.67 19.32 -4.07
CA GLN A 40 -9.32 18.84 -4.42
C GLN A 40 -9.32 17.36 -4.82
N LYS A 41 -10.10 16.56 -4.09
CA LYS A 41 -10.27 15.13 -4.37
C LYS A 41 -11.02 14.89 -5.68
N GLU A 42 -12.11 15.61 -5.91
CA GLU A 42 -12.88 15.51 -7.16
C GLU A 42 -12.04 15.94 -8.36
N ASP A 43 -11.26 17.00 -8.24
CA ASP A 43 -10.33 17.46 -9.28
C ASP A 43 -9.27 16.38 -9.60
N ALA A 44 -8.69 15.75 -8.57
CA ALA A 44 -7.72 14.66 -8.74
C ALA A 44 -8.34 13.41 -9.40
N ILE A 45 -9.60 13.09 -9.09
CA ILE A 45 -10.34 12.01 -9.76
C ILE A 45 -10.62 12.38 -11.21
N SER A 46 -11.09 13.61 -11.46
CA SER A 46 -11.47 14.06 -12.80
C SER A 46 -10.29 14.17 -13.77
N SER A 47 -9.08 14.37 -13.24
CA SER A 47 -7.82 14.44 -13.98
C SER A 47 -7.08 13.11 -14.08
N ASP A 48 -7.68 12.00 -13.63
CA ASP A 48 -7.07 10.67 -13.54
C ASP A 48 -5.79 10.61 -12.67
N ALA A 49 -5.51 11.65 -11.88
CA ALA A 49 -4.39 11.71 -10.94
C ALA A 49 -4.63 10.89 -9.67
N TYR A 50 -5.89 10.49 -9.42
CA TYR A 50 -6.27 9.65 -8.29
C TYR A 50 -7.34 8.60 -8.67
N SER A 51 -7.11 7.35 -8.29
CA SER A 51 -8.13 6.31 -8.26
C SER A 51 -8.13 5.54 -6.95
N SER A 52 -9.30 5.45 -6.29
CA SER A 52 -9.45 4.63 -5.08
C SER A 52 -9.41 3.12 -5.32
N TYR A 53 -9.48 2.70 -6.59
CA TYR A 53 -9.49 1.31 -7.03
C TYR A 53 -8.17 0.86 -7.65
N MET A 54 -7.37 1.79 -8.16
CA MET A 54 -6.07 1.54 -8.79
C MET A 54 -5.00 2.24 -7.94
N SER A 55 -4.38 1.48 -7.05
CA SER A 55 -3.17 1.93 -6.38
C SER A 55 -2.33 0.70 -6.08
N ILE A 56 -1.25 0.53 -6.84
CA ILE A 56 -0.31 -0.56 -6.63
C ILE A 56 0.77 -0.11 -5.63
N PHE A 57 0.82 -0.77 -4.48
CA PHE A 57 1.92 -0.62 -3.53
C PHE A 57 2.97 -1.69 -3.77
N ILE A 58 4.23 -1.28 -3.91
CA ILE A 58 5.36 -2.21 -4.11
C ILE A 58 6.13 -2.51 -2.82
N ASP A 59 6.06 -1.62 -1.83
CA ASP A 59 6.76 -1.76 -0.57
C ASP A 59 6.01 -1.05 0.56
N ALA A 60 6.18 -1.58 1.78
CA ALA A 60 5.72 -0.97 3.01
C ALA A 60 6.76 -1.15 4.12
N LYS A 61 7.25 -0.05 4.69
CA LYS A 61 8.31 -0.05 5.70
C LYS A 61 7.88 0.65 6.97
N ARG A 62 7.91 -0.07 8.09
CA ARG A 62 7.80 0.52 9.42
C ARG A 62 9.18 1.02 9.88
N VAL A 63 9.25 2.26 10.35
CA VAL A 63 10.46 2.83 10.94
C VAL A 63 10.40 2.82 12.48
N ASN A 64 11.53 3.07 13.14
CA ASN A 64 11.66 2.95 14.61
C ASN A 64 10.66 3.79 15.42
N ASN A 65 10.18 4.91 14.88
CA ASN A 65 9.17 5.75 15.53
C ASN A 65 7.72 5.27 15.32
N GLY A 66 7.52 4.08 14.77
CA GLY A 66 6.22 3.44 14.59
C GLY A 66 5.51 3.80 13.28
N ARG A 67 5.91 4.88 12.59
CA ARG A 67 5.32 5.27 11.29
C ARG A 67 5.53 4.18 10.24
N VAL A 68 4.52 3.99 9.40
CA VAL A 68 4.57 3.09 8.26
C VAL A 68 4.59 3.92 6.99
N PHE A 69 5.58 3.68 6.15
CA PHE A 69 5.71 4.27 4.82
C PHE A 69 5.25 3.26 3.79
N VAL A 70 4.56 3.74 2.76
CA VAL A 70 4.12 2.93 1.62
C VAL A 70 4.61 3.58 0.33
N THR A 71 5.09 2.75 -0.59
CA THR A 71 5.63 3.19 -1.88
C THR A 71 4.66 2.80 -3.00
N ALA A 72 4.22 3.79 -3.78
CA ALA A 72 3.30 3.66 -4.91
C ALA A 72 3.91 4.30 -6.18
N PRO A 73 4.78 3.60 -6.92
CA PRO A 73 5.51 4.16 -8.05
C PRO A 73 4.57 4.59 -9.17
N ARG A 74 4.68 5.87 -9.56
CA ARG A 74 3.80 6.51 -10.53
C ARG A 74 4.02 5.99 -11.96
N GLU A 75 5.19 5.42 -12.22
CA GLU A 75 5.55 4.77 -13.48
C GLU A 75 4.75 3.48 -13.72
N ILE A 76 4.29 2.83 -12.65
CA ILE A 76 3.47 1.61 -12.72
C ILE A 76 1.99 1.99 -12.69
N ASP A 77 1.62 2.92 -11.81
CA ASP A 77 0.25 3.37 -11.64
C ASP A 77 0.20 4.91 -11.49
N PRO A 78 -0.20 5.63 -12.55
CA PRO A 78 -0.23 7.09 -12.51
C PRO A 78 -1.37 7.65 -11.64
N SER A 79 -2.29 6.79 -11.18
CA SER A 79 -3.46 7.16 -10.38
C SER A 79 -3.20 7.18 -8.87
N SER A 80 -1.93 7.15 -8.46
CA SER A 80 -1.50 7.48 -7.10
C SER A 80 -1.08 8.96 -7.01
N PRO A 81 -1.72 9.77 -6.13
CA PRO A 81 -1.39 11.18 -5.90
C PRO A 81 0.05 11.42 -5.42
N ALA A 82 0.66 10.43 -4.78
CA ALA A 82 2.01 10.49 -4.25
C ALA A 82 2.74 9.16 -4.46
N THR A 83 4.04 9.22 -4.69
CA THR A 83 4.89 8.04 -4.81
C THR A 83 5.32 7.46 -3.47
N LEU A 84 5.36 8.30 -2.43
CA LEU A 84 5.68 7.93 -1.07
C LEU A 84 4.65 8.56 -0.13
N ALA A 85 4.00 7.72 0.68
CA ALA A 85 3.02 8.17 1.65
C ALA A 85 3.25 7.51 3.00
N THR A 86 2.69 8.14 4.04
CA THR A 86 2.65 7.59 5.39
C THR A 86 1.24 7.13 5.73
N VAL A 87 1.14 5.99 6.39
CA VAL A 87 -0.12 5.52 6.96
C VAL A 87 -0.45 6.37 8.18
N THR A 88 -1.65 6.94 8.19
CA THR A 88 -2.15 7.76 9.30
C THR A 88 -3.02 6.94 10.25
N ASP A 89 -3.27 7.48 11.44
CA ASP A 89 -4.24 6.89 12.38
C ASP A 89 -5.70 7.23 12.03
N LYS A 90 -5.93 8.07 11.01
CA LYS A 90 -7.29 8.41 10.56
C LYS A 90 -7.84 7.27 9.73
N THR A 91 -9.06 6.86 10.01
CA THR A 91 -9.73 5.78 9.28
C THR A 91 -10.73 6.36 8.29
N GLY A 92 -10.57 6.02 7.01
CA GLY A 92 -11.60 6.17 6.01
C GLY A 92 -12.67 5.09 6.15
N SER A 93 -13.37 4.78 5.05
CA SER A 93 -14.52 3.88 5.11
C SER A 93 -14.24 2.49 5.69
N ARG A 94 -13.01 1.94 5.52
CA ARG A 94 -12.53 0.66 6.10
C ARG A 94 -11.00 0.51 6.13
N SER A 95 -10.24 1.58 5.94
CA SER A 95 -8.78 1.56 5.86
C SER A 95 -8.19 2.83 6.46
N PRO A 96 -6.96 2.76 7.00
CA PRO A 96 -6.19 3.96 7.30
C PRO A 96 -6.06 4.86 6.07
N LEU A 97 -6.14 6.17 6.27
CA LEU A 97 -5.84 7.16 5.24
C LEU A 97 -4.34 7.28 5.07
N LEU A 98 -3.92 7.59 3.85
CA LEU A 98 -2.54 7.89 3.51
C LEU A 98 -2.32 9.40 3.47
N HIS A 99 -1.21 9.85 4.06
CA HIS A 99 -0.75 11.22 3.95
C HIS A 99 0.51 11.24 3.08
N PRO A 100 0.53 11.95 1.94
CA PRO A 100 1.73 12.13 1.13
C PRO A 100 2.91 12.55 1.99
N TYR A 101 4.02 11.80 1.94
CA TYR A 101 5.17 12.09 2.83
C TYR A 101 5.88 13.39 2.45
N LEU A 102 5.89 13.69 1.16
CA LEU A 102 6.25 14.98 0.62
C LEU A 102 5.07 15.41 -0.26
N SER A 103 4.50 16.58 0.04
CA SER A 103 3.80 17.34 -0.98
C SER A 103 4.78 17.50 -2.12
N CYS A 104 4.43 17.09 -3.34
CA CYS A 104 5.19 17.49 -4.52
C CYS A 104 5.22 19.03 -4.55
N VAL A 105 6.25 19.63 -3.95
CA VAL A 105 6.85 20.80 -4.54
C VAL A 105 7.22 20.34 -5.94
N SER A 106 6.75 21.09 -6.94
CA SER A 106 7.18 20.97 -8.33
C SER A 106 8.60 20.41 -8.40
N ALA A 107 8.82 19.34 -9.17
CA ALA A 107 10.12 18.68 -9.36
C ALA A 107 11.22 19.59 -9.95
N GLN A 108 11.04 20.90 -9.91
CA GLN A 108 11.95 21.95 -10.30
C GLN A 108 12.91 22.38 -9.18
N GLU A 109 12.71 21.92 -7.93
CA GLU A 109 13.48 22.41 -6.76
C GLU A 109 14.27 21.31 -6.02
N VAL A 110 14.57 20.18 -6.68
CA VAL A 110 15.50 19.15 -6.14
C VAL A 110 16.72 18.96 -7.04
N VAL A 111 17.10 20.02 -7.76
CA VAL A 111 18.45 20.18 -8.29
C VAL A 111 19.07 21.32 -7.49
N TYR A 112 20.20 21.04 -6.84
CA TYR A 112 20.98 21.90 -5.93
C TYR A 112 20.48 21.95 -4.48
N ASP A 113 20.86 20.95 -3.67
CA ASP A 113 21.77 21.22 -2.55
C ASP A 113 22.49 19.93 -2.09
N VAL A 114 23.82 20.05 -2.01
CA VAL A 114 24.88 19.12 -1.56
C VAL A 114 25.22 17.90 -2.42
#